data_AF-A0A069DAB0-F1
#
_entry.id   AF-A0A069DAB0-F1
#
_cell.length_a   1.000
_cell.length_b   1.000
_cell.length_c   1.000
_cell.angle_alpha   90.00
_cell.angle_beta   90.00
_cell.angle_gamma   90.00
#
_symmetry.space_group_name_H-M   'P 1'
#
loop_
_entity.id
_entity.type
_entity.pdbx_description
1 polymer ?
#
loop_
_entity_poly.entity_id
_entity_poly.type
_entity_poly.pdbx_seq_one_letter_code
_entity_poly.pdbx_strand_id
1 'polypeptide(L)'
;MIENITYKVESDEATGLREIIIIESKDKTKVPSAHVISESGDLIRTYNLPVGGHVVIENGQKVKAGEVIVKIPRAVGKAGDITGGLPRVTELFEARNPSNPAVVSEIDGEISMGKIKRGNREIIVTSKTGEVKKYLVALSKQILVQENDYVRAGTPLSDGATTPSDILAIKGPTAVQEYIVNEVQDVYRLQGVKINDKHFEIIVRQMMRKVQIDEPGDTRFLEQQVVDKLDFMEENDRIWGKKVVVESGDSQTLQAGQIVTARKLRDETVC
;
A
#
# COMPACT_ATOMS: atom_id res chain seq x y z
N MET A 1 26.10 14.27 -11.56
CA MET A 1 25.48 14.79 -10.31
C MET A 1 25.95 16.24 -10.14
N ILE A 2 25.15 17.11 -9.54
CA ILE A 2 25.48 18.52 -9.27
C ILE A 2 25.48 18.77 -7.76
N GLU A 3 26.57 19.34 -7.26
CA GLU A 3 26.77 19.69 -5.85
C GLU A 3 25.74 20.74 -5.40
N ASN A 4 25.22 20.60 -4.18
CA ASN A 4 24.14 21.42 -3.58
C ASN A 4 22.76 21.35 -4.28
N ILE A 5 22.60 20.54 -5.33
CA ILE A 5 21.32 20.33 -6.03
C ILE A 5 20.87 18.87 -6.00
N THR A 6 21.81 17.92 -6.08
CA THR A 6 21.53 16.47 -6.07
C THR A 6 22.35 15.70 -5.04
N TYR A 7 23.45 16.27 -4.56
CA TYR A 7 24.23 15.72 -3.45
C TYR A 7 24.85 16.85 -2.62
N LYS A 8 25.09 16.56 -1.35
CA LYS A 8 25.80 17.40 -0.38
C LYS A 8 27.03 16.61 0.10
N VAL A 9 28.18 17.25 0.19
CA VAL A 9 29.37 16.65 0.81
C VAL A 9 29.37 17.03 2.28
N GLU A 10 29.32 16.04 3.15
CA GLU A 10 29.40 16.23 4.60
C GLU A 10 30.70 15.62 5.11
N SER A 11 31.39 16.32 6.00
CA SER A 11 32.61 15.81 6.63
C SER A 11 32.21 15.25 7.98
N ASP A 12 32.46 13.96 8.21
CA ASP A 12 32.25 13.36 9.52
C ASP A 12 33.32 13.89 10.50
N GLU A 13 32.88 14.57 11.56
CA GLU A 13 33.76 15.17 12.59
C GLU A 13 34.57 14.13 13.37
N ALA A 14 34.13 12.86 13.41
CA ALA A 14 34.82 11.79 14.13
C ALA A 14 35.88 11.07 13.29
N THR A 15 35.66 10.91 11.99
CA THR A 15 36.54 10.12 11.10
C THR A 15 37.33 10.95 10.11
N GLY A 16 36.95 12.22 9.88
CA GLY A 16 37.57 13.09 8.88
C GLY A 16 37.33 12.65 7.43
N LEU A 17 36.50 11.63 7.21
CA LEU A 17 36.12 11.14 5.90
C LEU A 17 35.00 12.04 5.33
N ARG A 18 35.11 12.34 4.03
CA ARG A 18 34.09 13.09 3.30
C ARG A 18 33.05 12.10 2.78
N GLU A 19 31.81 12.27 3.20
CA GLU A 19 30.68 11.47 2.74
C GLU A 19 29.83 12.26 1.76
N ILE A 20 29.45 11.62 0.66
CA ILE A 20 28.54 12.21 -0.34
C ILE A 20 27.13 11.75 0.00
N ILE A 21 26.30 12.68 0.47
CA ILE A 21 24.90 12.43 0.84
C ILE A 21 23.98 12.89 -0.29
N ILE A 22 23.12 12.01 -0.76
CA ILE A 22 22.12 12.36 -1.78
C ILE A 22 20.98 13.18 -1.17
N ILE A 23 20.71 14.35 -1.75
CA ILE A 23 19.63 15.25 -1.32
C ILE A 23 18.48 15.23 -2.33
N GLU A 24 17.27 15.51 -1.87
CA GLU A 24 16.11 15.65 -2.75
C GLU A 24 16.27 16.88 -3.65
N SER A 25 16.25 16.67 -4.96
CA SER A 25 16.33 17.76 -5.93
C SER A 25 14.96 18.39 -6.16
N LYS A 26 14.88 19.72 -6.16
CA LYS A 26 13.65 20.46 -6.53
C LYS A 26 13.24 20.22 -7.99
N ASP A 27 14.20 19.87 -8.85
CA ASP A 27 13.97 19.50 -10.25
C ASP A 27 13.71 17.99 -10.40
N LYS A 28 12.47 17.58 -10.65
CA LYS A 28 12.06 16.18 -10.83
C LYS A 28 12.71 15.45 -12.03
N THR A 29 13.44 16.17 -12.88
CA THR A 29 14.16 15.62 -14.04
C THR A 29 15.60 15.20 -13.71
N LYS A 30 16.20 15.73 -12.64
CA LYS A 30 17.59 15.43 -12.27
C LYS A 30 17.62 14.37 -11.18
N VAL A 31 17.50 13.11 -11.59
CA VAL A 31 17.56 11.96 -10.69
C VAL A 31 19.02 11.55 -10.50
N PRO A 32 19.54 11.54 -9.25
CA PRO A 32 20.88 11.06 -8.97
C PRO A 32 20.98 9.57 -9.34
N SER A 33 21.89 9.25 -10.24
CA SER A 33 22.06 7.90 -10.78
C SER A 33 23.53 7.57 -10.97
N ALA A 34 23.89 6.33 -10.62
CA ALA A 34 25.19 5.74 -10.84
C ALA A 34 25.15 4.91 -12.14
N HIS A 35 26.02 5.24 -13.08
CA HIS A 35 26.14 4.56 -14.36
C HIS A 35 27.38 3.67 -14.30
N VAL A 36 27.20 2.36 -14.46
CA VAL A 36 28.31 1.39 -14.53
C VAL A 36 28.68 1.21 -16.00
N ILE A 37 29.91 1.61 -16.34
CA ILE A 37 30.44 1.61 -17.71
C ILE A 37 31.51 0.51 -17.80
N SER A 38 31.51 -0.25 -18.90
CA SER A 38 32.57 -1.22 -19.21
C SER A 38 33.87 -0.52 -19.65
N GLU A 39 34.99 -1.24 -19.69
CA GLU A 39 36.25 -0.72 -20.26
C GLU A 39 36.11 -0.29 -21.73
N SER A 40 35.08 -0.79 -22.42
CA SER A 40 34.73 -0.48 -23.81
C SER A 40 33.93 0.82 -23.99
N GLY A 41 33.48 1.45 -22.89
CA GLY A 41 32.60 2.62 -22.93
C GLY A 41 31.10 2.28 -23.00
N ASP A 42 30.73 1.00 -23.08
CA ASP A 42 29.33 0.57 -23.10
C ASP A 42 28.72 0.63 -21.70
N LEU A 43 27.53 1.21 -21.61
CA LEU A 43 26.74 1.29 -20.39
C LEU A 43 26.17 -0.08 -20.04
N ILE A 44 26.66 -0.68 -18.96
CA ILE A 44 26.21 -2.01 -18.51
C ILE A 44 24.87 -1.87 -17.78
N ARG A 45 24.83 -1.01 -16.75
CA ARG A 45 23.67 -0.83 -15.86
C ARG A 45 23.62 0.59 -15.32
N THR A 46 22.41 1.10 -15.13
CA THR A 46 22.15 2.34 -14.40
C THR A 46 21.42 2.02 -13.10
N TYR A 47 21.96 2.51 -11.99
CA TYR A 47 21.37 2.40 -10.65
C TYR A 47 20.90 3.78 -10.20
N ASN A 48 19.65 3.89 -9.76
CA ASN A 48 19.14 5.12 -9.17
C ASN A 48 19.56 5.17 -7.71
N LEU A 49 20.03 6.34 -7.26
CA LEU A 49 20.44 6.55 -5.88
C LEU A 49 19.28 7.20 -5.11
N PRO A 50 18.78 6.55 -4.04
CA PRO A 50 17.69 7.12 -3.25
C PRO A 50 18.17 8.32 -2.44
N VAL A 51 17.21 9.18 -2.08
CA VAL A 51 17.46 10.32 -1.17
C VAL A 51 17.92 9.79 0.20
N GLY A 52 18.92 10.45 0.79
CA GLY A 52 19.52 10.02 2.06
C GLY A 52 20.51 8.86 1.95
N GLY A 53 20.80 8.37 0.74
CA GLY A 53 21.89 7.43 0.52
C GLY A 53 23.27 8.10 0.65
N HIS A 54 24.18 7.46 1.36
CA HIS A 54 25.59 7.82 1.46
C HIS A 54 26.35 7.06 0.37
N VAL A 55 26.85 7.79 -0.62
CA VAL A 55 27.62 7.21 -1.72
C VAL A 55 29.03 6.94 -1.23
N VAL A 56 29.47 5.68 -1.36
CA VAL A 56 30.78 5.22 -0.87
C VAL A 56 31.84 5.25 -1.97
N ILE A 57 31.41 5.26 -3.23
CA ILE A 57 32.29 5.21 -4.39
C ILE A 57 32.56 6.59 -4.97
N GLU A 58 33.76 6.78 -5.51
CA GLU A 58 34.14 8.00 -6.23
C GLU A 58 33.92 7.85 -7.74
N ASN A 59 33.79 9.00 -8.43
CA ASN A 59 33.59 9.01 -9.88
C ASN A 59 34.82 8.47 -10.62
N GLY A 60 34.66 7.39 -11.38
CA GLY A 60 35.75 6.73 -12.13
C GLY A 60 36.42 5.57 -11.41
N GLN A 61 35.97 5.19 -10.22
CA GLN A 61 36.47 4.02 -9.50
C GLN A 61 36.10 2.72 -10.23
N LYS A 62 37.07 1.79 -10.36
CA LYS A 62 36.79 0.42 -10.85
C LYS A 62 36.03 -0.34 -9.76
N VAL A 63 34.81 -0.78 -10.07
CA VAL A 63 33.96 -1.56 -9.15
C VAL A 63 33.90 -3.02 -9.58
N LYS A 64 33.94 -3.94 -8.61
CA LYS A 64 33.71 -5.38 -8.85
C LYS A 64 32.24 -5.75 -8.59
N ALA A 65 31.79 -6.86 -9.16
CA ALA A 65 30.48 -7.42 -8.84
C ALA A 65 30.40 -7.72 -7.33
N GLY A 66 29.36 -7.19 -6.67
CA GLY A 66 29.14 -7.33 -5.23
C GLY A 66 29.70 -6.17 -4.37
N GLU A 67 30.34 -5.18 -4.98
CA GLU A 67 30.83 -4.00 -4.27
C GLU A 67 29.69 -3.01 -3.95
N VAL A 68 29.77 -2.39 -2.77
CA VAL A 68 28.70 -1.52 -2.25
C VAL A 68 28.83 -0.12 -2.83
N ILE A 69 27.87 0.29 -3.66
CA ILE A 69 27.82 1.60 -4.31
C ILE A 69 27.28 2.68 -3.36
N VAL A 70 26.21 2.34 -2.63
CA VAL A 70 25.51 3.26 -1.73
C VAL A 70 25.20 2.53 -0.43
N LYS A 71 25.45 3.20 0.70
CA LYS A 71 25.00 2.78 2.02
C LYS A 71 23.88 3.71 2.45
N ILE A 72 22.75 3.15 2.82
CA ILE A 72 21.69 3.92 3.46
C ILE A 72 21.85 3.64 4.94
N PRO A 73 22.26 4.64 5.76
CA PRO A 73 22.33 4.43 7.19
C PRO A 73 20.92 4.12 7.67
N ARG A 74 20.69 2.85 7.99
CA ARG A 74 19.51 2.46 8.75
C ARG A 74 19.73 3.08 10.11
N ALA A 75 18.96 4.10 10.46
CA ALA A 75 19.01 4.68 11.79
C ALA A 75 18.65 3.58 12.79
N VAL A 76 19.67 2.91 13.36
CA VAL A 76 19.54 1.75 14.27
C VAL A 76 18.77 2.13 15.55
N GLY A 77 18.51 3.42 15.77
CA GLY A 77 17.69 3.96 16.86
C GLY A 77 16.44 4.73 16.45
N LYS A 78 16.08 4.85 15.17
CA LYS A 78 14.75 5.34 14.78
C LYS A 78 13.90 4.14 14.40
N ALA A 79 13.18 3.64 15.40
CA ALA A 79 11.93 2.95 15.15
C ALA A 79 11.13 3.77 14.11
N GLY A 80 10.74 3.14 13.00
CA GLY A 80 10.19 3.83 11.83
C GLY A 80 9.09 4.81 12.23
N ASP A 81 9.23 6.08 11.88
CA ASP A 81 8.24 7.16 12.11
C ASP A 81 7.58 7.20 13.52
N ILE A 82 8.17 6.57 14.55
CA ILE A 82 7.60 6.55 15.92
C ILE A 82 7.85 7.90 16.63
N THR A 83 8.70 8.76 16.07
CA THR A 83 9.04 10.08 16.62
C THR A 83 7.84 11.01 16.81
N GLY A 84 6.67 10.66 16.27
CA GLY A 84 5.43 11.41 16.47
C GLY A 84 4.83 11.31 17.87
N GLY A 85 5.02 10.21 18.63
CA GLY A 85 4.26 10.03 19.87
C GLY A 85 2.74 10.05 19.62
N LEU A 86 1.99 10.91 20.33
CA LEU A 86 0.53 11.02 20.21
C LEU A 86 0.05 11.39 18.77
N PRO A 87 0.70 12.31 18.02
CA PRO A 87 0.44 12.56 16.60
C PRO A 87 0.29 11.31 15.72
N ARG A 88 1.15 10.31 15.91
CA ARG A 88 1.09 9.07 15.12
C ARG A 88 -0.16 8.25 15.46
N VAL A 89 -0.52 8.18 16.73
CA VAL A 89 -1.75 7.53 17.19
C VAL A 89 -2.99 8.23 16.64
N THR A 90 -2.98 9.57 16.58
CA THR A 90 -4.08 10.32 15.97
C THR A 90 -4.17 10.09 14.46
N GLU A 91 -3.04 10.00 13.74
CA GLU A 91 -3.04 9.64 12.32
C GLU A 91 -3.67 8.27 12.06
N LEU A 92 -3.33 7.29 12.90
CA LEU A 92 -3.86 5.92 12.80
C LEU A 92 -5.37 5.86 13.08
N PHE A 93 -5.85 6.56 14.11
CA PHE A 93 -7.28 6.59 14.45
C PHE A 93 -8.12 7.43 13.48
N GLU A 94 -7.53 8.43 12.83
CA GLU A 94 -8.19 9.19 11.77
C GLU A 94 -8.06 8.52 10.39
N ALA A 95 -7.41 7.35 10.31
CA ALA A 95 -7.10 6.65 9.06
C ALA A 95 -6.44 7.56 8.01
N ARG A 96 -5.57 8.48 8.47
CA ARG A 96 -4.84 9.39 7.58
C ARG A 96 -3.74 8.66 6.83
N ASN A 97 -3.44 9.17 5.64
CA ASN A 97 -2.25 8.75 4.91
C ASN A 97 -0.99 9.20 5.66
N PRO A 98 0.00 8.31 5.84
CA PRO A 98 1.25 8.65 6.49
C PRO A 98 2.04 9.66 5.66
N SER A 99 2.97 10.37 6.31
CA SER A 99 3.81 11.38 5.65
C SER A 99 4.63 10.81 4.48
N ASN A 100 5.07 9.56 4.58
CA ASN A 100 5.76 8.85 3.51
C ASN A 100 5.07 7.51 3.18
N PRO A 101 4.06 7.47 2.29
CA PRO A 101 3.34 6.25 1.97
C PRO A 101 4.13 5.35 1.01
N ALA A 102 4.22 4.07 1.32
CA ALA A 102 4.76 3.07 0.40
C ALA A 102 3.75 2.74 -0.70
N VAL A 103 4.24 2.52 -1.91
CA VAL A 103 3.42 1.94 -2.99
C VAL A 103 3.42 0.43 -2.82
N VAL A 104 2.25 -0.19 -2.72
CA VAL A 104 2.09 -1.64 -2.53
C VAL A 104 1.48 -2.30 -3.77
N SER A 105 1.84 -3.56 -4.02
CA SER A 105 1.21 -4.35 -5.07
C SER A 105 -0.17 -4.82 -4.62
N GLU A 106 -1.19 -4.68 -5.46
CA GLU A 106 -2.54 -5.19 -5.18
C GLU A 106 -2.73 -6.63 -5.67
N ILE A 107 -1.87 -7.09 -6.57
CA ILE A 107 -1.94 -8.43 -7.17
C ILE A 107 -0.64 -9.20 -6.93
N ASP A 108 -0.75 -10.52 -6.90
CA ASP A 108 0.39 -11.42 -6.98
C ASP A 108 0.92 -11.45 -8.43
N GLY A 109 2.23 -11.41 -8.62
CA GLY A 109 2.77 -11.47 -9.98
C GLY A 109 4.27 -11.23 -10.09
N GLU A 110 4.72 -11.31 -11.34
CA GLU A 110 6.10 -11.01 -11.72
C GLU A 110 6.25 -9.55 -12.11
N ILE A 111 7.36 -8.94 -11.70
CA ILE A 111 7.65 -7.52 -11.90
C ILE A 111 8.38 -7.30 -13.21
N SER A 112 7.89 -6.34 -13.98
CA SER A 112 8.62 -5.76 -15.11
C SER A 112 8.78 -4.25 -14.93
N MET A 113 9.94 -3.75 -15.33
CA MET A 113 10.28 -2.34 -15.15
C MET A 113 9.87 -1.53 -16.38
N GLY A 114 8.92 -0.62 -16.21
CA GLY A 114 8.43 0.26 -17.27
C GLY A 114 9.29 1.51 -17.47
N LYS A 115 8.77 2.41 -18.33
CA LYS A 115 9.45 3.68 -18.65
C LYS A 115 9.34 4.66 -17.49
N ILE A 116 10.29 5.61 -17.43
CA ILE A 116 10.23 6.72 -16.49
C ILE A 116 9.25 7.78 -17.05
N LYS A 117 8.22 8.11 -16.27
CA LYS A 117 7.21 9.13 -16.59
C LYS A 117 7.25 10.24 -15.55
N ARG A 118 7.63 11.46 -15.94
CA ARG A 118 7.60 12.67 -15.08
C ARG A 118 8.28 12.49 -13.71
N GLY A 119 9.41 11.79 -13.66
CA GLY A 119 10.16 11.53 -12.42
C GLY A 119 9.70 10.29 -11.63
N ASN A 120 8.68 9.57 -12.11
CA ASN A 120 8.23 8.30 -11.55
C ASN A 120 8.68 7.14 -12.44
N ARG A 121 9.17 6.07 -11.81
CA ARG A 121 9.39 4.76 -12.45
C ARG A 121 8.06 4.00 -12.49
N GLU A 122 7.68 3.55 -13.68
CA GLU A 122 6.55 2.63 -13.84
C GLU A 122 7.01 1.21 -13.46
N ILE A 123 6.31 0.57 -12.53
CA ILE A 123 6.49 -0.83 -12.14
C ILE A 123 5.24 -1.57 -12.56
N ILE A 124 5.40 -2.61 -13.37
CA ILE A 124 4.29 -3.35 -13.95
C ILE A 124 4.30 -4.75 -13.33
N VAL A 125 3.22 -5.09 -12.62
CA VAL A 125 3.04 -6.41 -12.03
C VAL A 125 2.11 -7.21 -12.94
N THR A 126 2.57 -8.37 -13.38
CA THR A 126 1.80 -9.29 -14.24
C THR A 126 1.46 -10.54 -13.45
N SER A 127 0.18 -10.77 -13.21
CA SER A 127 -0.31 -11.98 -12.57
C SER A 127 -0.24 -13.16 -13.54
N LYS A 128 -0.16 -14.38 -12.98
CA LYS A 128 -0.25 -15.63 -13.74
C LYS A 128 -1.59 -15.78 -14.48
N THR A 129 -2.63 -15.08 -14.03
CA THR A 129 -3.95 -15.04 -14.68
C THR A 129 -4.01 -14.09 -15.88
N GLY A 130 -2.94 -13.35 -16.17
CA GLY A 130 -2.89 -12.35 -17.24
C GLY A 130 -3.38 -10.96 -16.83
N GLU A 131 -3.76 -10.76 -15.57
CA GLU A 131 -4.06 -9.42 -15.04
C GLU A 131 -2.77 -8.60 -14.92
N VAL A 132 -2.79 -7.38 -15.46
CA VAL A 132 -1.63 -6.48 -15.45
C VAL A 132 -2.00 -5.20 -14.71
N LYS A 133 -1.29 -4.90 -13.62
CA LYS A 133 -1.39 -3.63 -12.90
C LYS A 133 -0.11 -2.82 -13.00
N LYS A 134 -0.27 -1.51 -13.12
CA LYS A 134 0.83 -0.56 -13.29
C LYS A 134 0.87 0.39 -12.10
N TYR A 135 2.03 0.48 -11.48
CA TYR A 135 2.30 1.32 -10.31
C TYR A 135 3.33 2.39 -10.69
N LEU A 136 3.14 3.61 -10.19
CA LEU A 136 4.09 4.71 -10.38
C LEU A 136 4.82 4.97 -9.08
N VAL A 137 6.11 4.63 -9.03
CA VAL A 137 6.97 4.86 -7.88
C VAL A 137 7.89 6.04 -8.15
N ALA A 138 7.89 7.05 -7.28
CA ALA A 138 8.79 8.19 -7.40
C ALA A 138 10.25 7.74 -7.32
N LEU A 139 11.10 8.24 -8.23
CA LEU A 139 12.52 7.88 -8.26
C LEU A 139 13.32 8.43 -7.06
N SER A 140 12.76 9.38 -6.32
CA SER A 140 13.31 9.84 -5.04
C SER A 140 13.20 8.80 -3.94
N LYS A 141 12.21 7.89 -4.02
CA LYS A 141 12.02 6.79 -3.08
C LYS A 141 12.89 5.61 -3.46
N GLN A 142 13.32 4.86 -2.45
CA GLN A 142 13.99 3.58 -2.69
C GLN A 142 12.98 2.57 -3.22
N ILE A 143 13.26 2.01 -4.40
CA ILE A 143 12.51 0.89 -4.96
C ILE A 143 13.09 -0.40 -4.33
N LEU A 144 12.22 -1.23 -3.76
CA LEU A 144 12.60 -2.44 -3.02
C LEU A 144 12.66 -3.70 -3.89
N VAL A 145 12.17 -3.59 -5.13
CA VAL A 145 11.96 -4.70 -6.07
C VAL A 145 12.83 -4.58 -7.30
N GLN A 146 13.19 -5.71 -7.90
CA GLN A 146 13.94 -5.81 -9.14
C GLN A 146 13.09 -6.39 -10.28
N GLU A 147 13.64 -6.33 -11.49
CA GLU A 147 13.02 -6.90 -12.68
C GLU A 147 13.05 -8.44 -12.62
N ASN A 148 11.92 -9.06 -12.96
CA ASN A 148 11.62 -10.50 -12.81
C ASN A 148 11.47 -10.99 -11.36
N ASP A 149 11.37 -10.09 -10.38
CA ASP A 149 11.01 -10.50 -9.03
C ASP A 149 9.53 -10.92 -8.97
N TYR A 150 9.25 -11.98 -8.21
CA TYR A 150 7.88 -12.38 -7.89
C TYR A 150 7.45 -11.77 -6.57
N VAL A 151 6.38 -10.98 -6.58
CA VAL A 151 5.79 -10.34 -5.40
C VAL A 151 4.40 -10.85 -5.11
N ARG A 152 4.04 -10.84 -3.83
CA ARG A 152 2.66 -11.12 -3.40
C ARG A 152 1.84 -9.83 -3.25
N ALA A 153 0.52 -9.95 -3.32
CA ALA A 153 -0.40 -8.89 -2.97
C ALA A 153 -0.12 -8.38 -1.53
N GLY A 154 -0.03 -7.07 -1.40
CA GLY A 154 0.31 -6.35 -0.17
C GLY A 154 1.81 -6.21 0.08
N THR A 155 2.67 -6.64 -0.85
CA THR A 155 4.12 -6.42 -0.79
C THR A 155 4.45 -4.97 -1.16
N PRO A 156 5.23 -4.22 -0.34
CA PRO A 156 5.66 -2.88 -0.69
C PRO A 156 6.70 -2.90 -1.82
N LEU A 157 6.43 -2.12 -2.87
CA LEU A 157 7.31 -1.89 -4.02
C LEU A 157 8.32 -0.76 -3.75
N SER A 158 7.99 0.14 -2.84
CA SER A 158 8.84 1.25 -2.42
C SER A 158 8.98 1.32 -0.90
N ASP A 159 10.02 2.01 -0.44
CA ASP A 159 10.14 2.40 0.96
C ASP A 159 8.98 3.32 1.41
N GLY A 160 8.68 3.29 2.71
CA GLY A 160 7.59 4.02 3.34
C GLY A 160 6.64 3.14 4.16
N ALA A 161 5.66 3.78 4.80
CA ALA A 161 4.61 3.11 5.56
C ALA A 161 3.43 2.73 4.67
N THR A 162 2.86 1.54 4.88
CA THR A 162 1.64 1.10 4.17
C THR A 162 0.41 1.83 4.70
N THR A 163 -0.47 2.29 3.82
CA THR A 163 -1.70 2.97 4.26
C THR A 163 -2.72 1.94 4.79
N PRO A 164 -3.52 2.28 5.82
CA PRO A 164 -4.61 1.41 6.27
C PRO A 164 -5.61 1.08 5.14
N SER A 165 -5.88 2.05 4.26
CA SER A 165 -6.77 1.90 3.11
C SER A 165 -6.27 0.87 2.11
N ASP A 166 -4.97 0.88 1.78
CA ASP A 166 -4.39 -0.11 0.88
C ASP A 166 -4.42 -1.50 1.52
N ILE A 167 -4.13 -1.61 2.82
CA ILE A 167 -4.23 -2.88 3.55
C ILE A 167 -5.67 -3.39 3.53
N LEU A 168 -6.67 -2.50 3.66
CA LEU A 168 -8.09 -2.87 3.64
C LEU A 168 -8.48 -3.46 2.29
N ALA A 169 -8.11 -2.77 1.21
CA ALA A 169 -8.43 -3.18 -0.15
C ALA A 169 -7.76 -4.50 -0.54
N ILE A 170 -6.54 -4.75 -0.04
CA ILE A 170 -5.71 -5.88 -0.49
C ILE A 170 -5.83 -7.09 0.43
N LYS A 171 -5.66 -6.89 1.74
CA LYS A 171 -5.60 -7.98 2.73
C LYS A 171 -6.92 -8.16 3.49
N GLY A 172 -7.84 -7.21 3.38
CA GLY A 172 -9.14 -7.26 4.02
C GLY A 172 -9.16 -6.70 5.46
N PRO A 173 -10.35 -6.71 6.09
CA PRO A 173 -10.59 -6.00 7.35
C PRO A 173 -9.77 -6.55 8.52
N THR A 174 -9.60 -7.86 8.63
CA THR A 174 -8.83 -8.47 9.73
C THR A 174 -7.37 -7.99 9.74
N ALA A 175 -6.73 -7.95 8.58
CA ALA A 175 -5.35 -7.51 8.46
C ALA A 175 -5.17 -6.03 8.81
N VAL A 176 -6.13 -5.18 8.47
CA VAL A 176 -6.13 -3.76 8.88
C VAL A 176 -6.27 -3.62 10.38
N GLN A 177 -7.15 -4.41 11.00
CA GLN A 177 -7.36 -4.37 12.44
C GLN A 177 -6.08 -4.74 13.19
N GLU A 178 -5.44 -5.84 12.78
CA GLU A 178 -4.14 -6.26 13.34
C GLU A 178 -3.07 -5.19 13.13
N TYR A 179 -3.00 -4.60 11.92
CA TYR A 179 -2.05 -3.54 11.62
C TYR A 179 -2.21 -2.33 12.55
N ILE A 180 -3.44 -1.81 12.71
CA ILE A 180 -3.70 -0.64 13.56
C ILE A 180 -3.39 -0.96 15.03
N VAL A 181 -3.77 -2.14 15.53
CA VAL A 181 -3.48 -2.54 16.92
C VAL A 181 -1.97 -2.60 17.16
N ASN A 182 -1.21 -3.24 16.26
CA ASN A 182 0.25 -3.36 16.39
C ASN A 182 0.93 -1.98 16.33
N GLU A 183 0.58 -1.13 15.37
CA GLU A 183 1.18 0.21 15.23
C GLU A 183 0.90 1.09 16.45
N VAL A 184 -0.34 1.13 16.94
CA VAL A 184 -0.68 1.92 18.14
C VAL A 184 0.06 1.36 19.35
N GLN A 185 0.11 0.03 19.49
CA GLN A 185 0.79 -0.61 20.60
C GLN A 185 2.29 -0.28 20.62
N ASP A 186 2.95 -0.29 19.47
CA ASP A 186 4.38 0.00 19.37
C ASP A 186 4.71 1.45 19.77
N VAL A 187 3.83 2.41 19.49
CA VAL A 187 3.97 3.79 19.97
C VAL A 187 3.92 3.85 21.50
N TYR A 188 2.94 3.20 22.13
CA TYR A 188 2.81 3.20 23.60
C TYR A 188 3.94 2.41 24.28
N ARG A 189 4.35 1.28 23.69
CA ARG A 189 5.50 0.48 24.14
C ARG A 189 6.78 1.31 24.11
N LEU A 190 7.00 2.10 23.05
CA LEU A 190 8.17 2.98 22.96
C LEU A 190 8.17 4.05 24.06
N GLN A 191 6.99 4.55 24.45
CA GLN A 191 6.82 5.49 25.57
C GLN A 191 6.90 4.82 26.95
N GLY A 192 7.11 3.50 27.01
CA GLY A 192 7.21 2.73 28.25
C GLY A 192 5.86 2.40 28.90
N VAL A 193 4.74 2.69 28.23
CA VAL A 193 3.38 2.41 28.74
C VAL A 193 2.92 1.06 28.20
N LYS A 194 2.71 0.09 29.10
CA LYS A 194 2.20 -1.24 28.74
C LYS A 194 0.67 -1.25 28.86
N ILE A 195 -0.02 -1.21 27.72
CA ILE A 195 -1.49 -1.33 27.62
C ILE A 195 -1.82 -2.69 27.00
N ASN A 196 -2.87 -3.33 27.48
CA ASN A 196 -3.36 -4.60 26.93
C ASN A 196 -4.08 -4.39 25.59
N ASP A 197 -3.84 -5.27 24.63
CA ASP A 197 -4.35 -5.22 23.25
C ASP A 197 -5.88 -5.12 23.19
N LYS A 198 -6.58 -5.73 24.15
CA LYS A 198 -8.05 -5.69 24.26
C LYS A 198 -8.61 -4.27 24.25
N HIS A 199 -7.90 -3.30 24.81
CA HIS A 199 -8.35 -1.90 24.82
C HIS A 199 -8.34 -1.31 23.41
N PHE A 200 -7.29 -1.57 22.64
CA PHE A 200 -7.18 -1.11 21.27
C PHE A 200 -8.11 -1.87 20.33
N GLU A 201 -8.27 -3.18 20.52
CA GLU A 201 -9.22 -4.00 19.75
C GLU A 201 -10.65 -3.47 19.85
N ILE A 202 -11.10 -3.07 21.06
CA ILE A 202 -12.44 -2.50 21.25
C ILE A 202 -12.60 -1.20 20.45
N ILE A 203 -11.58 -0.33 20.44
CA ILE A 203 -11.61 0.94 19.71
C ILE A 203 -11.61 0.69 18.20
N VAL A 204 -10.69 -0.14 17.71
CA VAL A 204 -10.57 -0.48 16.28
C VAL A 204 -11.83 -1.18 15.77
N ARG A 205 -12.50 -1.98 16.62
CA ARG A 205 -13.82 -2.55 16.31
C ARG A 205 -14.88 -1.48 16.09
N GLN A 206 -14.86 -0.38 16.85
CA GLN A 206 -15.79 0.74 16.65
C GLN A 206 -15.50 1.53 15.37
N MET A 207 -14.23 1.65 14.98
CA MET A 207 -13.86 2.30 13.70
C MET A 207 -14.45 1.55 12.50
N MET A 208 -14.47 0.21 12.55
CA MET A 208 -14.93 -0.66 11.45
C MET A 208 -16.43 -0.99 11.49
N ARG A 209 -17.25 -0.13 12.13
CA ARG A 209 -18.68 -0.39 12.36
C ARG A 209 -19.56 -0.08 11.16
N LYS A 210 -19.14 0.84 10.29
CA LYS A 210 -19.92 1.28 9.13
C LYS A 210 -19.38 0.65 7.85
N VAL A 211 -20.28 0.41 6.90
CA VAL A 211 -19.97 -0.05 5.54
C VAL A 211 -20.63 0.87 4.53
N GLN A 212 -19.97 1.08 3.39
CA GLN A 212 -20.54 1.81 2.26
C GLN A 212 -21.09 0.79 1.26
N ILE A 213 -22.31 1.02 0.78
CA ILE A 213 -22.94 0.18 -0.25
C ILE A 213 -22.36 0.56 -1.61
N ASP A 214 -21.76 -0.42 -2.27
CA ASP A 214 -21.30 -0.29 -3.66
C ASP A 214 -22.46 -0.61 -4.60
N GLU A 215 -23.01 -1.83 -4.51
CA GLU A 215 -24.20 -2.24 -5.26
C GLU A 215 -25.36 -2.57 -4.32
N PRO A 216 -26.51 -1.87 -4.43
CA PRO A 216 -27.66 -2.10 -3.55
C PRO A 216 -28.48 -3.34 -3.92
N GLY A 217 -28.43 -3.80 -5.17
CA GLY A 217 -29.25 -4.93 -5.67
C GLY A 217 -30.75 -4.73 -5.39
N ASP A 218 -31.41 -5.79 -4.91
CA ASP A 218 -32.84 -5.78 -4.52
C ASP A 218 -33.08 -5.41 -3.05
N THR A 219 -32.06 -4.84 -2.38
CA THR A 219 -32.17 -4.42 -0.97
C THR A 219 -32.85 -3.06 -0.83
N ARG A 220 -33.16 -2.68 0.41
CA ARG A 220 -33.68 -1.33 0.72
C ARG A 220 -32.63 -0.22 0.64
N PHE A 221 -31.35 -0.55 0.40
CA PHE A 221 -30.26 0.40 0.46
C PHE A 221 -30.14 1.20 -0.83
N LEU A 222 -29.49 2.36 -0.72
CA LEU A 222 -29.11 3.18 -1.87
C LEU A 222 -27.61 3.00 -2.17
N GLU A 223 -27.25 3.20 -3.43
CA GLU A 223 -25.85 3.27 -3.86
C GLU A 223 -25.11 4.36 -3.07
N GLN A 224 -23.88 4.07 -2.65
CA GLN A 224 -23.02 4.94 -1.84
C GLN A 224 -23.56 5.28 -0.44
N GLN A 225 -24.66 4.66 -0.01
CA GLN A 225 -25.18 4.86 1.34
C GLN A 225 -24.23 4.25 2.38
N VAL A 226 -23.96 4.99 3.46
CA VAL A 226 -23.20 4.48 4.61
C VAL A 226 -24.19 3.93 5.64
N VAL A 227 -24.10 2.63 5.92
CA VAL A 227 -24.99 1.91 6.83
C VAL A 227 -24.22 1.20 7.93
N ASP A 228 -24.90 0.82 9.01
CA ASP A 228 -24.29 -0.02 10.04
C ASP A 228 -24.02 -1.42 9.49
N LYS A 229 -22.87 -2.00 9.85
CA LYS A 229 -22.52 -3.36 9.43
C LYS A 229 -23.56 -4.38 9.89
N LEU A 230 -24.15 -4.21 11.08
CA LEU A 230 -25.18 -5.11 11.58
C LEU A 230 -26.47 -5.01 10.74
N ASP A 231 -26.94 -3.79 10.48
CA ASP A 231 -28.13 -3.55 9.66
C ASP A 231 -27.94 -4.10 8.23
N PHE A 232 -26.73 -3.95 7.68
CA PHE A 232 -26.36 -4.53 6.39
C PHE A 232 -26.44 -6.06 6.39
N MET A 233 -25.88 -6.71 7.40
CA MET A 233 -25.92 -8.16 7.53
C MET A 233 -27.35 -8.68 7.69
N GLU A 234 -28.16 -8.03 8.53
CA GLU A 234 -29.57 -8.41 8.73
C GLU A 234 -30.39 -8.28 7.44
N GLU A 235 -30.18 -7.21 6.66
CA GLU A 235 -30.88 -7.01 5.40
C GLU A 235 -30.45 -8.02 4.33
N ASN A 236 -29.15 -8.32 4.25
CA ASN A 236 -28.65 -9.36 3.35
C ASN A 236 -29.20 -10.74 3.72
N ASP A 237 -29.21 -11.10 5.02
CA ASP A 237 -29.81 -12.35 5.49
C ASP A 237 -31.31 -12.41 5.21
N ARG A 238 -32.01 -11.27 5.28
CA ARG A 238 -33.44 -11.17 4.95
C ARG A 238 -33.71 -11.49 3.49
N ILE A 239 -32.83 -11.10 2.58
CA ILE A 239 -32.99 -11.32 1.13
C ILE A 239 -32.38 -12.65 0.68
N TRP A 240 -31.46 -13.20 1.48
CA TRP A 240 -30.80 -14.46 1.20
C TRP A 240 -31.78 -15.59 0.90
N GLY A 241 -31.64 -16.22 -0.28
CA GLY A 241 -32.50 -17.33 -0.72
C GLY A 241 -33.92 -16.94 -1.14
N LYS A 242 -34.23 -15.63 -1.21
CA LYS A 242 -35.46 -15.13 -1.83
C LYS A 242 -35.25 -14.87 -3.32
N LYS A 243 -36.35 -14.81 -4.06
CA LYS A 243 -36.41 -14.54 -5.50
C LYS A 243 -37.36 -13.38 -5.74
N VAL A 244 -36.99 -12.50 -6.65
CA VAL A 244 -37.88 -11.44 -7.14
C VAL A 244 -38.72 -12.01 -8.28
N VAL A 245 -40.03 -11.81 -8.21
CA VAL A 245 -40.95 -12.14 -9.30
C VAL A 245 -40.82 -11.04 -10.36
N VAL A 246 -40.23 -11.35 -11.52
CA VAL A 246 -40.06 -10.37 -12.62
C VAL A 246 -41.35 -10.22 -13.41
N GLU A 247 -42.04 -11.33 -13.68
CA GLU A 247 -43.35 -11.38 -14.32
C GLU A 247 -44.25 -12.35 -13.55
N SER A 248 -45.49 -11.94 -13.29
CA SER A 248 -46.47 -12.73 -12.53
C SER A 248 -47.21 -13.77 -13.37
N GLY A 249 -47.14 -13.69 -14.71
CA GLY A 249 -47.90 -14.58 -15.61
C GLY A 249 -49.39 -14.61 -15.26
N ASP A 250 -49.96 -15.82 -15.13
CA ASP A 250 -51.37 -16.08 -14.77
C ASP A 250 -51.60 -16.30 -13.26
N SER A 251 -50.58 -16.06 -12.41
CA SER A 251 -50.74 -16.21 -10.96
C SER A 251 -51.66 -15.13 -10.37
N GLN A 252 -52.66 -15.54 -9.58
CA GLN A 252 -53.51 -14.62 -8.82
C GLN A 252 -52.87 -14.16 -7.49
N THR A 253 -51.80 -14.84 -7.06
CA THR A 253 -51.20 -14.70 -5.72
C THR A 253 -49.83 -14.03 -5.71
N LEU A 254 -49.13 -13.99 -6.84
CA LEU A 254 -47.84 -13.32 -7.00
C LEU A 254 -48.00 -12.07 -7.86
N GLN A 255 -47.39 -10.98 -7.42
CA GLN A 255 -47.29 -9.75 -8.20
C GLN A 255 -45.86 -9.52 -8.68
N ALA A 256 -45.71 -8.91 -9.85
CA ALA A 256 -44.41 -8.46 -10.34
C ALA A 256 -43.75 -7.49 -9.34
N GLY A 257 -42.46 -7.68 -9.09
CA GLY A 257 -41.68 -6.97 -8.08
C GLY A 257 -41.72 -7.57 -6.66
N GLN A 258 -42.51 -8.63 -6.42
CA GLN A 258 -42.59 -9.23 -5.09
C GLN A 258 -41.38 -10.13 -4.79
N ILE A 259 -40.80 -9.96 -3.60
CA ILE A 259 -39.73 -10.81 -3.10
C ILE A 259 -40.33 -12.02 -2.36
N VAL A 260 -40.18 -13.23 -2.91
CA VAL A 260 -40.74 -14.48 -2.37
C VAL A 260 -39.69 -15.52 -2.06
N THR A 261 -39.96 -16.41 -1.11
CA THR A 261 -39.03 -17.52 -0.81
C THR A 261 -39.10 -18.59 -1.90
N ALA A 262 -37.98 -19.29 -2.13
CA ALA A 262 -37.93 -20.40 -3.09
C ALA A 262 -38.88 -21.58 -2.76
N ARG A 263 -39.39 -21.65 -1.51
CA ARG A 263 -40.44 -22.59 -1.12
C ARG A 263 -41.81 -22.15 -1.63
N LYS A 264 -42.19 -20.89 -1.37
CA LYS A 264 -43.48 -20.34 -1.81
C LYS A 264 -43.62 -20.36 -3.34
N LEU A 265 -42.53 -20.07 -4.06
CA LEU A 265 -42.50 -20.15 -5.52
C LEU A 265 -42.69 -21.59 -6.03
N ARG A 266 -42.14 -22.60 -5.33
CA ARG A 266 -42.30 -24.03 -5.70
C ARG A 266 -43.71 -24.52 -5.44
N ASP A 267 -44.29 -24.17 -4.31
CA ASP A 267 -45.67 -24.58 -3.96
C ASP A 267 -46.68 -24.07 -5.00
N GLU A 268 -46.37 -22.97 -5.70
CA GLU A 268 -47.22 -22.35 -6.71
C GLU A 268 -46.96 -22.83 -8.15
N THR A 269 -45.78 -23.38 -8.43
CA THR A 269 -45.45 -24.00 -9.75
C THR A 269 -45.78 -25.48 -9.83
N VAL A 270 -46.14 -26.11 -8.71
CA VAL A 270 -46.49 -27.54 -8.61
C VAL A 270 -48.01 -27.78 -8.75
N CYS A 271 -48.81 -26.73 -8.91
CA CYS A 271 -50.23 -26.78 -9.30
C CYS A 271 -50.39 -26.46 -10.78
#